data_AF-A0A8H3F1T7-F1
#
_entry.id   AF-A0A8H3F1T7-F1
#
_cell.length_a   1.000
_cell.length_b   1.000
_cell.length_c   1.000
_cell.angle_alpha   90.00
_cell.angle_beta   90.00
_cell.angle_gamma   90.00
#
_symmetry.space_group_name_H-M   'P 1'
#
loop_
_entity.id
_entity.type
_entity.pdbx_description
1 polymer ?
#
loop_
_entity_poly.entity_id
_entity_poly.type
_entity_poly.pdbx_seq_one_letter_code
_entity_poly.pdbx_strand_id
1 'polypeptide(L)'
;MAPPRSKKRRPNGTFDETLPAKPTLSHVLNIYPICDRLCSILPIADLIRLTRTCRQFSSLYQRALPAHWNIDKRLKRFFRDPRRFRNQMAKHDALISGSFAIQFFERVTWKESDLDIFVEYESRVSEFENYLCEREGYRFDHESGRGSEVYVNMSKLYKVRTLVRAREDQTKTQIQIIHTIEMPLLTILKGFYTTVVVNIISWNKAYSVFPQPSFLYHKTYLLTHITDYFGKLLSKYGERGWAVQGILWPEDEASQKSMLEPRRLGDKWTWIIPLDQTGIDDHDMPDSVLEFSTFRLFKEEYDEPSPGYYDMEASSFRSLVLEHEYVSSMDLGHGFWTTFAGPRLERLSMIELCKTPSASRPAPIQARMDLVWNRDDQGLNDPVRLYPLVHHIGEMELSCYDHEIPGWYAEWERLQTSGVGTDGSESTATQE
;
A
#
# COMPACT_ATOMS: atom_id res chain seq x y z
N MET A 1 -49.59 24.46 12.06
CA MET A 1 -48.52 23.62 11.46
C MET A 1 -47.61 24.53 10.64
N ALA A 2 -46.39 24.77 11.12
CA ALA A 2 -45.40 25.58 10.40
C ALA A 2 -44.68 24.71 9.34
N PRO A 3 -44.31 25.26 8.17
CA PRO A 3 -43.64 24.50 7.13
C PRO A 3 -42.16 24.26 7.47
N PRO A 4 -41.54 23.20 6.93
CA PRO A 4 -40.16 22.84 7.24
C PRO A 4 -39.18 23.84 6.59
N ARG A 5 -38.23 24.34 7.39
CA ARG A 5 -37.12 25.18 6.92
C ARG A 5 -36.19 24.37 6.02
N SER A 6 -36.08 24.78 4.75
CA SER A 6 -35.09 24.27 3.81
C SER A 6 -33.66 24.54 4.32
N LYS A 7 -32.89 23.48 4.57
CA LYS A 7 -31.43 23.59 4.75
C LYS A 7 -30.80 23.84 3.37
N LYS A 8 -30.53 25.10 3.04
CA LYS A 8 -29.66 25.45 1.90
C LYS A 8 -28.25 24.94 2.19
N ARG A 9 -27.80 23.91 1.45
CA ARG A 9 -26.37 23.55 1.32
C ARG A 9 -25.63 24.78 0.78
N ARG A 10 -24.61 25.25 1.51
CA ARG A 10 -23.70 26.29 1.02
C ARG A 10 -22.79 25.71 -0.07
N PRO A 11 -22.41 26.48 -1.10
CA PRO A 11 -21.50 26.00 -2.13
C PRO A 11 -20.11 25.76 -1.54
N ASN A 12 -19.37 24.84 -2.18
CA ASN A 12 -18.00 24.48 -1.83
C ASN A 12 -17.10 25.71 -1.76
N GLY A 13 -16.29 25.76 -0.71
CA GLY A 13 -15.50 26.91 -0.29
C GLY A 13 -14.52 27.43 -1.35
N THR A 14 -14.84 28.60 -1.89
CA THR A 14 -13.90 29.49 -2.56
C THR A 14 -13.22 30.41 -1.53
N PHE A 15 -11.99 30.83 -1.79
CA PHE A 15 -11.27 31.80 -0.96
C PHE A 15 -12.00 33.16 -0.98
N ASP A 16 -12.08 33.85 0.16
CA ASP A 16 -12.67 35.20 0.22
C ASP A 16 -11.73 36.18 -0.49
N GLU A 17 -12.17 36.77 -1.61
CA GLU A 17 -11.38 37.72 -2.39
C GLU A 17 -11.31 39.12 -1.75
N THR A 18 -12.13 39.40 -0.73
CA THR A 18 -12.20 40.71 -0.06
C THR A 18 -12.15 40.58 1.46
N LEU A 19 -11.21 41.28 2.11
CA LEU A 19 -11.13 41.36 3.56
C LEU A 19 -12.24 42.25 4.14
N PRO A 20 -12.86 41.87 5.27
CA PRO A 20 -13.80 42.76 5.97
C PRO A 20 -13.06 43.97 6.56
N ALA A 21 -13.80 45.06 6.84
CA ALA A 21 -13.25 46.32 7.35
C ALA A 21 -12.43 46.20 8.65
N LYS A 22 -12.65 45.14 9.43
CA LYS A 22 -11.81 44.74 10.58
C LYS A 22 -11.47 43.25 10.44
N PRO A 23 -10.39 42.90 9.72
CA PRO A 23 -10.04 41.51 9.49
C PRO A 23 -9.54 40.86 10.77
N THR A 24 -10.05 39.66 11.06
CA THR A 24 -9.46 38.79 12.08
C THR A 24 -8.28 38.02 11.48
N LEU A 25 -7.41 37.45 12.32
CA LEU A 25 -6.33 36.56 11.86
C LEU A 25 -6.85 35.44 10.95
N SER A 26 -8.02 34.88 11.27
CA SER A 26 -8.61 33.82 10.45
C SER A 26 -9.03 34.31 9.06
N HIS A 27 -9.47 35.57 8.90
CA HIS A 27 -9.72 36.14 7.57
C HIS A 27 -8.43 36.25 6.76
N VAL A 28 -7.36 36.79 7.37
CA VAL A 28 -6.05 36.93 6.70
C VAL A 28 -5.48 35.59 6.28
N LEU A 29 -5.52 34.58 7.16
CA LEU A 29 -5.02 33.24 6.89
C LEU A 29 -5.88 32.46 5.88
N ASN A 30 -7.07 32.94 5.52
CA ASN A 30 -7.90 32.37 4.46
C ASN A 30 -7.77 33.12 3.13
N ILE A 31 -6.87 34.09 2.98
CA ILE A 31 -6.46 34.61 1.68
C ILE A 31 -5.61 33.55 0.97
N TYR A 32 -5.91 33.23 -0.29
CA TYR A 32 -5.28 32.10 -1.00
C TYR A 32 -3.75 32.12 -0.97
N PRO A 33 -3.04 33.18 -1.43
CA PRO A 33 -1.58 33.19 -1.39
C PRO A 33 -0.97 33.01 0.01
N ILE A 34 -1.63 33.54 1.05
CA ILE A 34 -1.16 33.43 2.44
C ILE A 34 -1.37 32.01 2.94
N CYS A 35 -2.56 31.47 2.70
CA CYS A 35 -2.96 30.13 3.11
C CYS A 35 -2.09 29.05 2.44
N ASP A 36 -1.89 29.17 1.12
CA ASP A 36 -1.03 28.28 0.34
C ASP A 36 0.43 28.33 0.82
N ARG A 37 0.96 29.54 1.05
CA ARG A 37 2.31 29.69 1.60
C ARG A 37 2.43 29.08 2.99
N LEU A 38 1.46 29.30 3.87
CA LEU A 38 1.43 28.68 5.20
C LEU A 38 1.42 27.15 5.10
N CYS A 39 0.56 26.60 4.24
CA CYS A 39 0.48 25.15 4.02
C CYS A 39 1.77 24.56 3.45
N SER A 40 2.56 25.35 2.70
CA SER A 40 3.85 24.92 2.14
C SER A 40 4.97 24.82 3.18
N ILE A 41 4.89 25.55 4.29
CA ILE A 41 5.95 25.61 5.31
C ILE A 41 5.64 24.76 6.54
N LEU A 42 4.36 24.48 6.83
CA LEU A 42 3.97 23.68 7.97
C LEU A 42 4.22 22.19 7.70
N PRO A 43 4.84 21.44 8.62
CA PRO A 43 4.81 19.98 8.61
C PRO A 43 3.37 19.45 8.63
N ILE A 44 3.14 18.23 8.16
CA ILE A 44 1.79 17.65 8.11
C ILE A 44 1.13 17.56 9.51
N ALA A 45 1.91 17.26 10.55
CA ALA A 45 1.43 17.25 11.92
C ALA A 45 0.81 18.60 12.34
N ASP A 46 1.46 19.71 11.99
CA ASP A 46 0.96 21.05 12.31
C ASP A 46 -0.21 21.47 11.43
N LEU A 47 -0.23 21.03 10.16
CA LEU A 47 -1.39 21.24 9.29
C LEU A 47 -2.63 20.54 9.86
N ILE A 48 -2.49 19.31 10.35
CA ILE A 48 -3.58 18.56 11.01
C ILE A 48 -3.99 19.22 12.33
N ARG A 49 -3.05 19.71 13.15
CA ARG A 49 -3.38 20.48 14.35
C ARG A 49 -4.18 21.73 14.00
N LEU A 50 -3.79 22.45 12.95
CA LEU A 50 -4.47 23.65 12.49
C LEU A 50 -5.91 23.38 12.06
N THR A 51 -6.19 22.25 11.39
CA THR A 51 -7.58 21.90 11.00
C THR A 51 -8.50 21.67 12.20
N ARG A 52 -7.93 21.36 13.37
CA ARG A 52 -8.65 21.10 14.62
C ARG A 52 -8.86 22.34 15.49
N THR A 53 -8.30 23.49 15.11
CA THR A 53 -8.38 24.72 15.92
C THR A 53 -9.73 25.44 15.78
N CYS A 54 -10.27 25.55 14.56
CA CYS A 54 -11.55 26.21 14.32
C CYS A 54 -12.26 25.66 13.08
N ARG A 55 -13.58 25.90 13.00
CA ARG A 55 -14.44 25.45 11.88
C ARG A 55 -14.00 25.97 10.51
N GLN A 56 -13.31 27.11 10.46
CA GLN A 56 -12.87 27.69 9.19
C GLN A 56 -11.68 26.93 8.59
N PHE A 57 -10.82 26.35 9.42
CA PHE A 57 -9.68 25.54 8.98
C PHE A 57 -9.97 24.04 8.90
N SER A 58 -11.17 23.58 9.30
CA SER A 58 -11.48 22.14 9.30
C SER A 58 -11.39 21.50 7.91
N SER A 59 -11.58 22.27 6.84
CA SER A 59 -11.41 21.82 5.45
C SER A 59 -10.04 22.16 4.83
N LEU A 60 -9.11 22.75 5.60
CA LEU A 60 -7.84 23.25 5.09
C LEU A 60 -7.02 22.14 4.43
N TYR A 61 -6.94 20.97 5.07
CA TYR A 61 -6.23 19.81 4.55
C TYR A 61 -6.75 19.41 3.15
N GLN A 62 -8.06 19.29 3.00
CA GLN A 62 -8.69 18.94 1.72
C GLN A 62 -8.47 20.00 0.64
N ARG A 63 -8.44 21.29 1.01
CA ARG A 63 -8.12 22.38 0.08
C ARG A 63 -6.64 22.40 -0.33
N ALA A 64 -5.74 22.03 0.59
CA ALA A 64 -4.30 22.01 0.38
C ALA A 64 -3.83 20.83 -0.47
N LEU A 65 -4.56 19.70 -0.43
CA LEU A 65 -4.20 18.45 -1.10
C LEU A 65 -3.74 18.63 -2.57
N PRO A 66 -4.55 19.24 -3.48
CA PRO A 66 -4.19 19.33 -4.89
C PRO A 66 -2.93 20.16 -5.18
N ALA A 67 -2.66 21.19 -4.37
CA ALA A 67 -1.52 22.09 -4.55
C ALA A 67 -0.23 21.52 -3.95
N HIS A 68 -0.33 20.82 -2.82
CA HIS A 68 0.83 20.42 -2.02
C HIS A 68 1.23 18.95 -2.17
N TRP A 69 0.32 18.06 -2.57
CA TRP A 69 0.58 16.65 -2.89
C TRP A 69 0.36 16.35 -4.37
N ASN A 70 0.87 17.25 -5.23
CA ASN A 70 0.80 17.08 -6.67
C ASN A 70 1.90 16.11 -7.16
N ILE A 71 1.52 14.87 -7.48
CA ILE A 71 2.44 13.83 -7.93
C ILE A 71 3.12 14.21 -9.26
N ASP A 72 2.38 14.75 -10.23
CA ASP A 72 2.93 15.09 -11.55
C ASP A 72 4.02 16.15 -11.44
N LYS A 73 3.82 17.16 -10.60
CA LYS A 73 4.82 18.20 -10.33
C LYS A 73 6.12 17.60 -9.76
N ARG A 74 6.03 16.58 -8.91
CA ARG A 74 7.21 15.88 -8.36
C ARG A 74 7.87 14.99 -9.40
N LEU A 75 7.07 14.25 -10.16
CA LEU A 75 7.52 13.37 -11.23
C LEU A 75 8.15 14.13 -12.40
N LYS A 76 7.88 15.43 -12.61
CA LYS A 76 8.59 16.27 -13.61
C LYS A 76 10.12 16.29 -13.45
N ARG A 77 10.62 15.93 -12.26
CA ARG A 77 12.06 15.73 -12.08
C ARG A 77 12.57 14.49 -12.81
N PHE A 78 11.77 13.47 -13.00
CA PHE A 78 12.18 12.20 -13.61
C PHE A 78 11.58 12.01 -15.00
N PHE A 79 10.47 12.66 -15.32
CA PHE A 79 9.76 12.43 -16.58
C PHE A 79 9.42 13.74 -17.29
N ARG A 80 9.56 13.74 -18.61
CA ARG A 80 9.08 14.83 -19.47
C ARG A 80 7.56 14.88 -19.45
N ASP A 81 6.94 13.70 -19.44
CA ASP A 81 5.49 13.54 -19.33
C ASP A 81 5.13 12.63 -18.14
N PRO A 82 4.90 13.22 -16.94
CA PRO A 82 4.48 12.47 -15.76
C PRO A 82 3.20 11.67 -15.93
N ARG A 83 2.23 12.16 -16.71
CA ARG A 83 0.93 11.49 -16.89
C ARG A 83 1.09 10.26 -17.76
N ARG A 84 1.85 10.37 -18.84
CA ARG A 84 2.21 9.21 -19.67
C ARG A 84 2.99 8.17 -18.89
N PHE A 85 3.93 8.60 -18.03
CA PHE A 85 4.62 7.67 -17.14
C PHE A 85 3.65 6.97 -16.17
N ARG A 86 2.66 7.67 -15.61
CA ARG A 86 1.62 7.04 -14.78
C ARG A 86 0.73 6.07 -15.56
N ASN A 87 0.42 6.32 -16.84
CA ASN A 87 -0.22 5.33 -17.70
C ASN A 87 0.65 4.08 -17.91
N GLN A 88 1.98 4.24 -18.01
CA GLN A 88 2.89 3.10 -18.05
C GLN A 88 2.93 2.36 -16.72
N MET A 89 2.85 3.06 -15.57
CA MET A 89 2.73 2.40 -14.27
C MET A 89 1.46 1.55 -14.20
N ALA A 90 0.32 2.09 -14.65
CA ALA A 90 -0.95 1.38 -14.64
C ALA A 90 -0.95 0.16 -15.56
N LYS A 91 -0.35 0.27 -16.76
CA LYS A 91 -0.25 -0.84 -17.72
C LYS A 91 0.62 -2.01 -17.24
N HIS A 92 1.60 -1.72 -16.38
CA HIS A 92 2.62 -2.68 -15.95
C HIS A 92 2.56 -2.97 -14.44
N ASP A 93 1.48 -2.56 -13.77
CA ASP A 93 1.26 -2.72 -12.33
C ASP A 93 2.44 -2.24 -11.48
N ALA A 94 3.12 -1.20 -11.98
CA ALA A 94 4.34 -0.70 -11.38
C ALA A 94 4.02 0.23 -10.20
N LEU A 95 4.79 0.09 -9.12
CA LEU A 95 4.63 0.87 -7.90
C LEU A 95 5.89 1.68 -7.63
N ILE A 96 5.73 2.91 -7.19
CA ILE A 96 6.83 3.72 -6.65
C ILE A 96 6.91 3.52 -5.13
N SER A 97 8.12 3.41 -4.60
CA SER A 97 8.35 3.38 -3.15
C SER A 97 9.67 4.08 -2.77
N GLY A 98 10.24 3.73 -1.62
CA GLY A 98 11.53 4.23 -1.16
C GLY A 98 11.55 5.72 -0.84
N SER A 99 12.72 6.34 -0.98
CA SER A 99 12.94 7.76 -0.64
C SER A 99 12.05 8.74 -1.41
N PHE A 100 11.63 8.43 -2.63
CA PHE A 100 10.72 9.30 -3.39
C PHE A 100 9.33 9.37 -2.74
N ALA A 101 8.80 8.23 -2.30
CA ALA A 101 7.49 8.18 -1.67
C ALA A 101 7.47 8.95 -0.34
N ILE A 102 8.55 8.87 0.46
CA ILE A 102 8.70 9.71 1.67
C ILE A 102 8.65 11.20 1.30
N GLN A 103 9.41 11.64 0.30
CA GLN A 103 9.40 13.05 -0.13
C GLN A 103 8.01 13.52 -0.57
N PHE A 104 7.22 12.64 -1.19
CA PHE A 104 5.85 12.95 -1.56
C PHE A 104 5.01 13.26 -0.31
N PHE A 105 5.01 12.38 0.69
CA PHE A 105 4.22 12.53 1.91
C PHE A 105 4.71 13.68 2.81
N GLU A 106 6.02 13.77 3.01
CA GLU A 106 6.68 14.79 3.85
C GLU A 106 6.74 16.17 3.17
N ARG A 107 6.41 16.21 1.88
CA ARG A 107 6.45 17.38 1.01
C ARG A 107 7.82 18.05 0.83
N VAL A 108 8.91 17.35 1.13
CA VAL A 108 10.29 17.83 0.96
C VAL A 108 10.88 17.46 -0.41
N THR A 109 12.11 17.90 -0.69
CA THR A 109 12.86 17.50 -1.91
C THR A 109 14.33 17.31 -1.57
N TRP A 110 14.82 16.11 -1.85
CA TRP A 110 16.21 15.68 -1.72
C TRP A 110 16.79 15.51 -3.13
N LYS A 111 17.63 16.47 -3.55
CA LYS A 111 18.16 16.57 -4.92
C LYS A 111 19.09 15.43 -5.30
N GLU A 112 19.63 14.74 -4.30
CA GLU A 112 20.47 13.56 -4.42
C GLU A 112 19.65 12.26 -4.52
N SER A 113 18.38 12.28 -4.12
CA SER A 113 17.52 11.09 -4.14
C SER A 113 17.19 10.67 -5.57
N ASP A 114 17.25 9.38 -5.80
CA ASP A 114 16.73 8.67 -6.97
C ASP A 114 15.22 8.38 -6.84
N LEU A 115 14.69 7.69 -7.85
CA LEU A 115 13.32 7.21 -7.94
C LEU A 115 13.33 5.69 -8.10
N ASP A 116 12.72 5.00 -7.15
CA ASP A 116 12.60 3.55 -7.11
C ASP A 116 11.24 3.12 -7.67
N ILE A 117 11.25 2.26 -8.67
CA ILE A 117 10.07 1.73 -9.36
C ILE A 117 10.12 0.21 -9.31
N PHE A 118 9.14 -0.38 -8.65
CA PHE A 118 8.96 -1.81 -8.52
C PHE A 118 8.03 -2.30 -9.63
N VAL A 119 8.43 -3.35 -10.32
CA VAL A 119 7.66 -3.95 -11.41
C VAL A 119 7.90 -5.46 -11.39
N GLU A 120 6.84 -6.24 -11.59
CA GLU A 120 6.97 -7.70 -11.64
C GLU A 120 7.76 -8.12 -12.88
N TYR A 121 8.66 -9.09 -12.71
CA TYR A 121 9.47 -9.60 -13.79
C TYR A 121 8.65 -10.54 -14.67
N GLU A 122 7.94 -9.94 -15.63
CA GLU A 122 7.17 -10.66 -16.65
C GLU A 122 7.66 -10.36 -18.08
N SER A 123 7.13 -11.10 -19.06
CA SER A 123 7.44 -10.92 -20.49
C SER A 123 7.25 -9.49 -21.02
N ARG A 124 6.43 -8.67 -20.34
CA ARG A 124 6.10 -7.29 -20.72
C ARG A 124 7.05 -6.24 -20.15
N VAL A 125 7.96 -6.59 -19.24
CA VAL A 125 8.82 -5.61 -18.57
C VAL A 125 9.80 -4.91 -19.52
N SER A 126 10.15 -5.58 -20.62
CA SER A 126 10.97 -4.98 -21.68
C SER A 126 10.28 -3.79 -22.35
N GLU A 127 8.94 -3.77 -22.43
CA GLU A 127 8.21 -2.63 -22.96
C GLU A 127 8.36 -1.40 -22.06
N PHE A 128 8.25 -1.58 -20.74
CA PHE A 128 8.42 -0.52 -19.76
C PHE A 128 9.85 0.07 -19.81
N GLU A 129 10.88 -0.78 -19.85
CA GLU A 129 12.27 -0.35 -20.00
C GLU A 129 12.51 0.38 -21.33
N ASN A 130 11.94 -0.12 -22.43
CA ASN A 130 12.04 0.51 -23.75
C ASN A 130 11.38 1.89 -23.75
N TYR A 131 10.21 2.05 -23.11
CA TYR A 131 9.58 3.36 -22.93
C TYR A 131 10.53 4.36 -22.25
N LEU A 132 11.16 3.95 -21.14
CA LEU A 132 12.10 4.81 -20.41
C LEU A 132 13.30 5.22 -21.27
N CYS A 133 13.82 4.29 -22.07
CA CYS A 133 14.98 4.56 -22.91
C CYS A 133 14.61 5.44 -24.13
N GLU A 134 13.61 5.02 -24.90
CA GLU A 134 13.29 5.60 -26.21
C GLU A 134 12.49 6.91 -26.09
N ARG A 135 11.59 7.02 -25.11
CA ARG A 135 10.71 8.20 -24.97
C ARG A 135 11.25 9.21 -23.96
N GLU A 136 11.72 8.72 -22.82
CA GLU A 136 12.22 9.56 -21.74
C GLU A 136 13.72 9.86 -21.84
N GLY A 137 14.46 9.12 -22.69
CA GLY A 137 15.86 9.37 -22.98
C GLY A 137 16.82 8.87 -21.90
N TYR A 138 16.37 7.93 -21.07
CA TYR A 138 17.23 7.26 -20.10
C TYR A 138 18.18 6.27 -20.77
N ARG A 139 19.29 5.95 -20.11
CA ARG A 139 20.24 4.93 -20.54
C ARG A 139 20.59 4.05 -19.35
N PHE A 140 20.82 2.77 -19.60
CA PHE A 140 21.32 1.87 -18.58
C PHE A 140 22.71 2.33 -18.13
N ASP A 141 22.87 2.44 -16.82
CA ASP A 141 24.16 2.65 -16.21
C ASP A 141 24.84 1.30 -16.03
N HIS A 142 25.85 1.02 -16.87
CA HIS A 142 26.62 -0.20 -16.82
C HIS A 142 27.76 -0.15 -15.79
N GLU A 143 28.01 1.01 -15.16
CA GLU A 143 29.10 1.22 -14.20
C GLU A 143 28.61 1.20 -12.73
N SER A 144 27.35 1.53 -12.49
CA SER A 144 26.77 1.66 -11.15
C SER A 144 26.20 0.35 -10.59
N GLY A 145 27.09 -0.56 -10.17
CA GLY A 145 26.73 -1.69 -9.29
C GLY A 145 26.64 -1.32 -7.80
N ARG A 146 26.72 -0.03 -7.41
CA ARG A 146 26.98 0.40 -6.02
C ARG A 146 26.29 1.69 -5.63
N GLY A 147 24.95 1.70 -5.52
CA GLY A 147 24.26 2.87 -4.99
C GLY A 147 22.75 2.77 -4.78
N SER A 148 22.18 1.56 -4.73
CA SER A 148 20.73 1.37 -4.56
C SER A 148 20.33 1.26 -3.10
N GLU A 149 19.10 1.68 -2.77
CA GLU A 149 18.47 1.24 -1.53
C GLU A 149 18.60 -0.29 -1.43
N VAL A 150 18.99 -0.78 -0.25
CA VAL A 150 19.24 -2.21 -0.05
C VAL A 150 18.05 -2.81 0.67
N TYR A 151 17.50 -3.83 0.03
CA TYR A 151 16.34 -4.54 0.52
C TYR A 151 16.80 -5.67 1.44
N VAL A 152 16.17 -5.77 2.61
CA VAL A 152 16.42 -6.82 3.60
C VAL A 152 16.21 -8.19 2.97
N ASN A 153 15.11 -8.32 2.22
CA ASN A 153 14.74 -9.58 1.60
C ASN A 153 15.12 -9.62 0.11
N MET A 154 16.41 -9.80 -0.16
CA MET A 154 16.93 -9.98 -1.53
C MET A 154 16.29 -11.19 -2.25
N SER A 155 15.69 -12.15 -1.54
CA SER A 155 15.08 -13.34 -2.17
C SER A 155 13.81 -13.05 -2.96
N LYS A 156 13.21 -11.87 -2.80
CA LYS A 156 12.03 -11.43 -3.57
C LYS A 156 12.39 -10.53 -4.76
N LEU A 157 13.67 -10.17 -4.89
CA LEU A 157 14.18 -9.38 -6.00
C LEU A 157 14.73 -10.30 -7.08
N TYR A 158 14.29 -10.05 -8.31
CA TYR A 158 14.88 -10.69 -9.48
C TYR A 158 16.15 -9.94 -9.90
N LYS A 159 16.04 -8.62 -10.10
CA LYS A 159 17.14 -7.77 -10.57
C LYS A 159 16.87 -6.30 -10.28
N VAL A 160 17.91 -5.54 -9.94
CA VAL A 160 17.85 -4.07 -9.91
C VAL A 160 18.59 -3.53 -11.13
N ARG A 161 17.98 -2.58 -11.85
CA ARG A 161 18.60 -1.87 -12.97
C ARG A 161 18.60 -0.38 -12.73
N THR A 162 19.77 0.23 -12.82
CA THR A 162 19.94 1.67 -12.71
C THR A 162 19.90 2.30 -14.11
N LEU A 163 19.05 3.31 -14.26
CA LEU A 163 18.97 4.14 -15.45
C LEU A 163 19.32 5.58 -15.11
N VAL A 164 20.12 6.20 -15.97
CA VAL A 164 20.55 7.60 -15.81
C VAL A 164 20.17 8.42 -17.03
N ARG A 165 19.81 9.69 -16.78
CA ARG A 165 19.62 10.70 -17.81
C ARG A 165 20.37 11.96 -17.40
N ALA A 166 21.24 12.43 -18.29
CA ALA A 166 21.93 13.70 -18.12
C ALA A 166 20.97 14.86 -18.35
N ARG A 167 21.11 15.91 -17.53
CA ARG A 167 20.40 17.19 -17.68
C ARG A 167 21.34 18.25 -18.24
N GLU A 168 20.74 19.32 -18.76
CA GLU A 168 21.48 20.48 -19.32
C GLU A 168 22.39 21.16 -18.30
N ASP A 169 22.00 21.14 -17.02
CA ASP A 169 22.77 21.67 -15.89
C ASP A 169 23.89 20.74 -15.40
N GLN A 170 24.25 19.73 -16.21
CA GLN A 170 25.23 18.67 -15.90
C GLN A 170 24.86 17.79 -14.70
N THR A 171 23.68 17.97 -14.09
CA THR A 171 23.18 17.02 -13.09
C THR A 171 22.67 15.76 -13.76
N LYS A 172 22.63 14.66 -13.02
CA LYS A 172 22.06 13.39 -13.48
C LYS A 172 20.79 13.11 -12.71
N THR A 173 19.75 12.66 -13.41
CA THR A 173 18.60 12.02 -12.78
C THR A 173 18.75 10.52 -12.88
N GLN A 174 18.54 9.84 -11.77
CA GLN A 174 18.65 8.40 -11.63
C GLN A 174 17.26 7.80 -11.35
N ILE A 175 16.97 6.69 -12.01
CA ILE A 175 15.82 5.83 -11.75
C ILE A 175 16.36 4.42 -11.50
N GLN A 176 15.78 3.72 -10.53
CA GLN A 176 16.04 2.30 -10.30
C GLN A 176 14.78 1.50 -10.62
N ILE A 177 14.92 0.55 -11.54
CA ILE A 177 13.89 -0.45 -11.84
C ILE A 177 14.20 -1.69 -11.04
N ILE A 178 13.32 -1.98 -10.09
CA ILE A 178 13.42 -3.08 -9.16
C ILE A 178 12.47 -4.16 -9.66
N HIS A 179 13.04 -5.13 -10.37
CA HIS A 179 12.30 -6.28 -10.89
C HIS A 179 12.01 -7.23 -9.74
N THR A 180 10.74 -7.51 -9.51
CA THR A 180 10.27 -8.39 -8.42
C THR A 180 9.91 -9.77 -8.97
N ILE A 181 10.09 -10.80 -8.15
CA ILE A 181 9.72 -12.18 -8.52
C ILE A 181 8.21 -12.41 -8.37
N GLU A 182 7.60 -11.72 -7.42
CA GLU A 182 6.17 -11.73 -7.13
C GLU A 182 5.63 -10.30 -7.24
N MET A 183 4.34 -10.11 -6.92
CA MET A 183 3.69 -8.81 -6.95
C MET A 183 4.51 -7.71 -6.25
N PRO A 184 4.69 -6.52 -6.88
CA PRO A 184 5.49 -5.42 -6.34
C PRO A 184 5.15 -5.02 -4.90
N LEU A 185 3.87 -5.05 -4.54
CA LEU A 185 3.40 -4.72 -3.19
C LEU A 185 4.01 -5.64 -2.13
N LEU A 186 4.09 -6.95 -2.40
CA LEU A 186 4.64 -7.93 -1.46
C LEU A 186 6.13 -7.69 -1.22
N THR A 187 6.88 -7.37 -2.30
CA THR A 187 8.29 -6.99 -2.19
C THR A 187 8.47 -5.71 -1.38
N ILE A 188 7.62 -4.70 -1.57
CA ILE A 188 7.69 -3.44 -0.81
C ILE A 188 7.43 -3.69 0.68
N LEU A 189 6.38 -4.44 1.02
CA LEU A 189 6.02 -4.74 2.41
C LEU A 189 7.16 -5.48 3.12
N LYS A 190 7.76 -6.50 2.49
CA LYS A 190 8.79 -7.35 3.12
C LYS A 190 10.23 -6.91 2.88
N GLY A 191 10.45 -5.95 1.99
CA GLY A 191 11.78 -5.62 1.47
C GLY A 191 12.51 -4.57 2.30
N PHE A 192 11.79 -3.72 3.04
CA PHE A 192 12.40 -2.59 3.73
C PHE A 192 12.86 -2.91 5.16
N TYR A 193 13.90 -2.20 5.61
CA TYR A 193 14.51 -2.38 6.94
C TYR A 193 13.91 -1.48 8.02
N THR A 194 13.01 -0.56 7.68
CA THR A 194 12.37 0.33 8.66
C THR A 194 11.02 0.84 8.19
N THR A 195 10.11 1.19 9.10
CA THR A 195 8.71 1.52 8.76
C THR A 195 8.55 2.80 7.93
N VAL A 196 9.41 3.81 8.08
CA VAL A 196 9.28 5.10 7.37
C VAL A 196 9.37 4.96 5.86
N VAL A 197 10.07 3.96 5.34
CA VAL A 197 10.21 3.74 3.89
C VAL A 197 9.06 2.94 3.27
N VAL A 198 8.18 2.35 4.09
CA VAL A 198 7.04 1.56 3.61
C VAL A 198 5.89 2.48 3.21
N ASN A 199 6.07 3.12 2.05
CA ASN A 199 5.06 3.94 1.40
C ASN A 199 4.97 3.54 -0.08
N ILE A 200 3.77 3.50 -0.62
CA ILE A 200 3.48 3.01 -1.97
C ILE A 200 2.81 4.13 -2.74
N ILE A 201 3.22 4.36 -3.98
CA ILE A 201 2.52 5.24 -4.91
C ILE A 201 2.18 4.42 -6.15
N SER A 202 0.89 4.15 -6.34
CA SER A 202 0.35 3.58 -7.57
C SER A 202 0.11 4.69 -8.61
N TRP A 203 -0.40 4.31 -9.78
CA TRP A 203 -0.73 5.26 -10.83
C TRP A 203 -1.84 6.26 -10.41
N ASN A 204 -2.72 5.93 -9.46
CA ASN A 204 -3.87 6.76 -9.05
C ASN A 204 -3.93 7.14 -7.56
N LYS A 205 -3.17 6.48 -6.68
CA LYS A 205 -3.21 6.70 -5.22
C LYS A 205 -1.82 6.60 -4.61
N ALA A 206 -1.62 7.32 -3.51
CA ALA A 206 -0.47 7.16 -2.65
C ALA A 206 -0.91 6.65 -1.28
N TYR A 207 -0.18 5.69 -0.73
CA TYR A 207 -0.43 5.00 0.53
C TYR A 207 0.80 5.12 1.44
N SER A 208 0.63 5.70 2.62
CA SER A 208 1.60 5.54 3.70
C SER A 208 1.06 4.53 4.70
N VAL A 209 1.78 3.42 4.88
CA VAL A 209 1.34 2.27 5.68
C VAL A 209 1.39 2.56 7.18
N PHE A 210 2.38 3.35 7.60
CA PHE A 210 2.64 3.71 8.99
C PHE A 210 2.67 5.24 9.21
N PRO A 211 1.62 5.98 8.83
CA PRO A 211 1.69 7.44 8.74
C PRO A 211 1.78 8.11 10.11
N GLN A 212 1.15 7.54 11.14
CA GLN A 212 1.18 8.09 12.50
C GLN A 212 2.59 8.11 13.08
N PRO A 213 3.32 6.98 13.18
CA PRO A 213 4.70 7.03 13.66
C PRO A 213 5.59 7.85 12.70
N SER A 214 5.49 7.66 11.39
CA SER A 214 6.41 8.27 10.42
C SER A 214 6.25 9.78 10.27
N PHE A 215 5.02 10.30 10.20
CA PHE A 215 4.76 11.69 9.83
C PHE A 215 4.13 12.53 10.94
N LEU A 216 3.56 11.91 11.99
CA LEU A 216 3.07 12.66 13.16
C LEU A 216 4.09 12.71 14.29
N TYR A 217 4.83 11.62 14.49
CA TYR A 217 5.81 11.51 15.58
C TYR A 217 7.27 11.58 15.11
N HIS A 218 7.52 11.56 13.79
CA HIS A 218 8.87 11.44 13.22
C HIS A 218 9.67 10.29 13.86
N LYS A 219 9.00 9.16 14.10
CA LYS A 219 9.61 7.90 14.56
C LYS A 219 9.60 6.88 13.42
N THR A 220 10.61 6.03 13.39
CA THR A 220 10.65 4.86 12.51
C THR A 220 11.08 3.63 13.28
N TYR A 221 10.48 2.48 13.01
CA TYR A 221 10.73 1.23 13.73
C TYR A 221 11.50 0.26 12.86
N LEU A 222 12.34 -0.58 13.46
CA LEU A 222 13.13 -1.59 12.73
C LEU A 222 12.21 -2.66 12.16
N LEU A 223 12.44 -3.04 10.90
CA LEU A 223 11.76 -4.15 10.21
C LEU A 223 12.70 -5.34 9.96
N THR A 224 13.89 -5.31 10.56
CA THR A 224 14.91 -6.34 10.47
C THR A 224 15.84 -6.21 11.65
N HIS A 225 16.54 -7.29 11.99
CA HIS A 225 17.64 -7.24 12.94
C HIS A 225 18.68 -6.19 12.52
N ILE A 226 19.11 -5.36 13.48
CA ILE A 226 20.09 -4.30 13.22
C ILE A 226 21.48 -4.88 12.98
N THR A 227 22.19 -4.35 12.00
CA THR A 227 23.60 -4.67 11.71
C THR A 227 24.34 -3.38 11.40
N ASP A 228 25.68 -3.36 11.46
CA ASP A 228 26.48 -2.19 11.04
C ASP A 228 26.15 -1.73 9.61
N TYR A 229 25.72 -2.68 8.76
CA TYR A 229 25.27 -2.41 7.42
C TYR A 229 23.97 -1.59 7.41
N PHE A 230 22.91 -2.07 8.08
CA PHE A 230 21.64 -1.35 8.17
C PHE A 230 21.77 -0.07 8.99
N GLY A 231 22.65 -0.02 9.99
CA GLY A 231 22.94 1.17 10.78
C GLY A 231 23.36 2.36 9.92
N LYS A 232 24.22 2.13 8.91
CA LYS A 232 24.61 3.17 7.93
C LYS A 232 23.43 3.66 7.11
N LEU A 233 22.55 2.76 6.69
CA LEU A 233 21.34 3.09 5.94
C LEU A 233 20.29 3.82 6.78
N LEU A 234 20.25 3.54 8.09
CA LEU A 234 19.41 4.23 9.07
C LEU A 234 19.93 5.64 9.39
N SER A 235 21.25 5.87 9.37
CA SER A 235 21.85 7.22 9.54
C SER A 235 21.23 8.24 8.58
N LYS A 236 21.04 7.85 7.31
CA LYS A 236 20.36 8.66 6.28
C LYS A 236 19.00 9.18 6.76
N TYR A 237 18.19 8.35 7.42
CA TYR A 237 16.88 8.78 7.92
C TYR A 237 16.97 9.51 9.26
N GLY A 238 17.94 9.17 10.11
CA GLY A 238 18.27 9.96 11.31
C GLY A 238 18.64 11.40 10.98
N GLU A 239 19.53 11.60 10.00
CA GLU A 239 19.94 12.91 9.49
C GLU A 239 18.79 13.72 8.88
N ARG A 240 17.75 13.02 8.39
CA ARG A 240 16.52 13.63 7.87
C ARG A 240 15.47 13.89 8.94
N GLY A 241 15.77 13.59 10.21
CA GLY A 241 14.94 13.95 11.37
C GLY A 241 14.10 12.82 11.95
N TRP A 242 14.24 11.58 11.48
CA TRP A 242 13.52 10.44 12.07
C TRP A 242 14.28 9.83 13.25
N ALA A 243 13.61 9.71 14.40
CA ALA A 243 14.09 8.94 15.52
C ALA A 243 13.94 7.44 15.23
N VAL A 244 15.06 6.73 15.08
CA VAL A 244 15.09 5.28 14.88
C VAL A 244 14.80 4.58 16.20
N GLN A 245 13.87 3.63 16.19
CA GLN A 245 13.42 2.83 17.32
C GLN A 245 13.49 1.34 16.94
N GLY A 246 13.71 0.46 17.91
CA GLY A 246 13.60 -0.99 17.69
C GLY A 246 12.14 -1.41 17.61
N ILE A 247 11.57 -1.76 18.76
CA ILE A 247 10.14 -2.03 18.94
C ILE A 247 9.45 -0.94 19.78
N LEU A 248 8.11 -0.99 19.83
CA LEU A 248 7.32 -0.16 20.74
C LEU A 248 7.58 -0.56 22.20
N TRP A 249 7.81 0.46 23.03
CA TRP A 249 7.74 0.32 24.47
C TRP A 249 6.30 0.02 24.92
N PRO A 250 6.09 -0.81 25.96
CA PRO A 250 4.75 -1.16 26.44
C PRO A 250 3.83 0.04 26.71
N GLU A 251 4.38 1.14 27.22
CA GLU A 251 3.65 2.39 27.49
C GLU A 251 3.16 3.12 26.23
N ASP A 252 3.82 2.92 25.09
CA ASP A 252 3.48 3.58 23.81
C ASP A 252 2.45 2.78 23.00
N GLU A 253 2.28 1.47 23.28
CA GLU A 253 1.45 0.55 22.49
C GLU A 253 0.00 1.01 22.34
N ALA A 254 -0.60 1.50 23.43
CA ALA A 254 -1.99 1.95 23.43
C ALA A 254 -2.25 3.09 22.43
N SER A 255 -1.22 3.90 22.15
CA SER A 255 -1.28 5.04 21.23
C SER A 255 -0.99 4.67 19.77
N GLN A 256 -0.44 3.47 19.52
CA GLN A 256 0.03 3.02 18.21
C GLN A 256 -0.55 1.66 17.80
N LYS A 257 -1.85 1.44 18.06
CA LYS A 257 -2.57 0.21 17.67
C LYS A 257 -2.40 -0.18 16.20
N SER A 258 -2.24 0.81 15.32
CA SER A 258 -1.99 0.60 13.88
C SER A 258 -0.74 -0.23 13.57
N MET A 259 0.20 -0.34 14.51
CA MET A 259 1.41 -1.17 14.39
C MET A 259 1.20 -2.62 14.86
N LEU A 260 0.20 -2.87 15.71
CA LEU A 260 0.07 -4.14 16.46
C LEU A 260 -1.09 -5.02 15.94
N GLU A 261 -2.13 -4.39 15.40
CA GLU A 261 -3.27 -5.10 14.83
C GLU A 261 -2.96 -5.61 13.41
N PRO A 262 -3.58 -6.71 12.94
CA PRO A 262 -3.61 -7.05 11.52
C PRO A 262 -4.17 -5.89 10.69
N ARG A 263 -3.51 -5.58 9.57
CA ARG A 263 -3.81 -4.42 8.74
C ARG A 263 -4.15 -4.85 7.31
N ARG A 264 -4.82 -3.96 6.59
CA ARG A 264 -4.85 -3.99 5.12
C ARG A 264 -4.39 -2.66 4.58
N LEU A 265 -3.84 -2.64 3.37
CA LEU A 265 -3.31 -1.40 2.81
C LEU A 265 -4.39 -0.31 2.74
N GLY A 266 -5.64 -0.66 2.43
CA GLY A 266 -6.74 0.30 2.30
C GLY A 266 -7.50 0.63 3.59
N ASP A 267 -6.99 0.26 4.77
CA ASP A 267 -7.73 0.49 6.03
C ASP A 267 -7.64 1.96 6.52
N LYS A 268 -8.38 2.24 7.60
CA LYS A 268 -8.49 3.56 8.22
C LYS A 268 -7.18 4.11 8.81
N TRP A 269 -6.17 3.27 8.97
CA TRP A 269 -4.90 3.62 9.60
C TRP A 269 -3.82 3.94 8.56
N THR A 270 -4.04 3.57 7.29
CA THR A 270 -3.20 4.00 6.16
C THR A 270 -3.57 5.42 5.75
N TRP A 271 -2.56 6.24 5.48
CA TRP A 271 -2.80 7.55 4.90
C TRP A 271 -2.86 7.44 3.38
N ILE A 272 -4.09 7.50 2.86
CA ILE A 272 -4.38 7.37 1.43
C ILE A 272 -4.63 8.76 0.82
N ILE A 273 -3.86 9.11 -0.21
CA ILE A 273 -4.04 10.33 -0.98
C ILE A 273 -4.44 9.95 -2.41
N PRO A 274 -5.69 10.26 -2.85
CA PRO A 274 -6.07 10.17 -4.24
C PRO A 274 -5.26 11.15 -5.10
N LEU A 275 -4.76 10.68 -6.23
CA LEU A 275 -3.99 11.48 -7.17
C LEU A 275 -4.92 12.02 -8.28
N ASP A 276 -4.54 13.14 -8.89
CA ASP A 276 -5.26 13.69 -10.05
C ASP A 276 -5.19 12.71 -11.22
N GLN A 277 -6.35 12.26 -11.71
CA GLN A 277 -6.46 11.30 -12.82
C GLN A 277 -6.80 11.97 -14.16
N THR A 278 -6.79 13.31 -14.22
CA THR A 278 -7.05 14.03 -15.48
C THR A 278 -6.08 13.58 -16.58
N GLY A 279 -6.55 13.06 -17.71
CA GLY A 279 -5.68 12.60 -18.80
C GLY A 279 -4.84 11.36 -18.46
N ILE A 280 -5.27 10.59 -17.46
CA ILE A 280 -4.86 9.21 -17.26
C ILE A 280 -5.90 8.33 -17.97
N ASP A 281 -5.43 7.31 -18.69
CA ASP A 281 -6.30 6.40 -19.44
C ASP A 281 -7.12 5.51 -18.47
N ASP A 282 -8.22 4.93 -18.92
CA ASP A 282 -8.91 3.90 -18.15
C ASP A 282 -8.04 2.62 -18.14
N HIS A 283 -7.85 2.03 -16.97
CA HIS A 283 -7.05 0.81 -16.78
C HIS A 283 -7.84 -0.23 -15.99
N ASP A 284 -7.60 -1.50 -16.30
CA ASP A 284 -8.39 -2.61 -15.76
C ASP A 284 -8.05 -2.95 -14.30
N MET A 285 -6.84 -2.59 -13.82
CA MET A 285 -6.43 -2.91 -12.45
C MET A 285 -7.26 -2.13 -11.41
N PRO A 286 -8.09 -2.82 -10.59
CA PRO A 286 -8.91 -2.16 -9.60
C PRO A 286 -8.13 -1.86 -8.32
N ASP A 287 -8.48 -0.77 -7.65
CA ASP A 287 -7.90 -0.37 -6.37
C ASP A 287 -8.03 -1.46 -5.29
N SER A 288 -9.04 -2.33 -5.41
CA SER A 288 -9.29 -3.41 -4.46
C SER A 288 -8.11 -4.38 -4.33
N VAL A 289 -7.34 -4.59 -5.41
CA VAL A 289 -6.15 -5.47 -5.39
C VAL A 289 -5.16 -5.00 -4.32
N LEU A 290 -4.87 -3.70 -4.34
CA LEU A 290 -4.00 -3.07 -3.35
C LEU A 290 -4.73 -2.93 -2.00
N GLU A 291 -5.96 -2.40 -1.98
CA GLU A 291 -6.63 -1.99 -0.75
C GLU A 291 -7.12 -3.14 0.16
N PHE A 292 -7.33 -4.34 -0.40
CA PHE A 292 -7.69 -5.56 0.35
C PHE A 292 -6.51 -6.51 0.58
N SER A 293 -5.31 -6.14 0.14
CA SER A 293 -4.09 -6.82 0.51
C SER A 293 -3.80 -6.63 2.01
N THR A 294 -3.65 -7.73 2.75
CA THR A 294 -3.45 -7.75 4.21
C THR A 294 -2.02 -8.08 4.60
N PHE A 295 -1.58 -7.52 5.73
CA PHE A 295 -0.27 -7.75 6.32
C PHE A 295 -0.33 -7.61 7.84
N ARG A 296 0.68 -8.11 8.55
CA ARG A 296 0.80 -7.98 10.00
C ARG A 296 2.25 -7.81 10.41
N LEU A 297 2.48 -7.08 11.50
CA LEU A 297 3.79 -7.03 12.15
C LEU A 297 3.83 -7.99 13.35
N PHE A 298 4.91 -8.73 13.49
CA PHE A 298 5.24 -9.51 14.68
C PHE A 298 6.44 -8.92 15.38
N LYS A 299 6.42 -8.89 16.71
CA LYS A 299 7.59 -8.50 17.48
C LYS A 299 8.58 -9.66 17.55
N GLU A 300 9.81 -9.40 17.15
CA GLU A 300 10.94 -10.30 17.31
C GLU A 300 11.81 -9.75 18.45
N GLU A 301 11.70 -10.41 19.60
CA GLU A 301 12.43 -10.11 20.84
C GLU A 301 13.34 -11.29 21.19
N TYR A 302 14.55 -11.00 21.66
CA TYR A 302 15.51 -12.01 22.10
C TYR A 302 15.79 -11.83 23.60
N ASP A 303 16.13 -12.92 24.29
CA ASP A 303 16.48 -12.91 25.72
C ASP A 303 17.76 -12.10 26.03
N GLU A 304 18.56 -11.81 25.01
CA GLU A 304 19.78 -10.99 25.09
C GLU A 304 19.50 -9.50 24.84
N PRO A 305 20.35 -8.57 25.31
CA PRO A 305 20.19 -7.13 25.05
C PRO A 305 20.24 -6.83 23.56
N SER A 306 19.06 -6.80 22.94
CA SER A 306 18.80 -6.49 21.54
C SER A 306 17.75 -5.39 21.48
N PRO A 307 17.81 -4.46 20.52
CA PRO A 307 16.76 -3.44 20.36
C PRO A 307 15.40 -4.02 19.98
N GLY A 308 15.34 -5.31 19.60
CA GLY A 308 14.17 -5.92 18.98
C GLY A 308 13.89 -5.33 17.60
N TYR A 309 13.05 -6.02 16.82
CA TYR A 309 12.52 -5.49 15.56
C TYR A 309 11.14 -6.06 15.30
N TYR A 310 10.50 -5.57 14.24
CA TYR A 310 9.27 -6.17 13.73
C TYR A 310 9.53 -7.00 12.49
N ASP A 311 9.06 -8.24 12.42
CA ASP A 311 8.95 -8.95 11.15
C ASP A 311 7.61 -8.65 10.48
N MET A 312 7.62 -8.51 9.15
CA MET A 312 6.40 -8.26 8.38
C MET A 312 5.90 -9.54 7.72
N GLU A 313 4.80 -10.05 8.28
CA GLU A 313 4.09 -11.18 7.69
C GLU A 313 3.18 -10.72 6.57
N ALA A 314 3.49 -11.26 5.40
CA ALA A 314 2.77 -11.08 4.16
C ALA A 314 3.15 -12.25 3.23
N SER A 315 2.18 -12.71 2.44
CA SER A 315 2.32 -13.81 1.50
C SER A 315 1.40 -13.61 0.29
N SER A 316 1.79 -14.16 -0.85
CA SER A 316 0.94 -14.19 -2.04
C SER A 316 -0.33 -14.99 -1.79
N PHE A 317 -1.47 -14.46 -2.24
CA PHE A 317 -2.75 -15.15 -2.28
C PHE A 317 -3.26 -15.19 -3.72
N ARG A 318 -3.45 -16.39 -4.24
CA ARG A 318 -3.94 -16.66 -5.61
C ARG A 318 -5.12 -17.61 -5.57
N SER A 319 -5.99 -17.54 -6.59
CA SER A 319 -7.12 -18.43 -6.77
C SER A 319 -7.37 -18.65 -8.26
N LEU A 320 -7.96 -19.79 -8.64
CA LEU A 320 -8.28 -20.06 -10.06
C LEU A 320 -9.37 -19.11 -10.60
N VAL A 321 -10.15 -18.52 -9.71
CA VAL A 321 -11.31 -17.67 -10.03
C VAL A 321 -11.10 -16.21 -9.59
N LEU A 322 -9.84 -15.83 -9.38
CA LEU A 322 -9.42 -14.43 -9.27
C LEU A 322 -8.52 -14.11 -10.47
N GLU A 323 -8.75 -12.96 -11.08
CA GLU A 323 -7.92 -12.41 -12.14
C GLU A 323 -6.61 -11.83 -11.58
N HIS A 324 -6.69 -11.24 -10.38
CA HIS A 324 -5.54 -10.62 -9.74
C HIS A 324 -5.03 -11.40 -8.54
N GLU A 325 -3.73 -11.26 -8.29
CA GLU A 325 -3.09 -11.71 -7.06
C GLU A 325 -3.26 -10.68 -5.95
N TYR A 326 -3.47 -11.15 -4.72
CA TYR A 326 -3.56 -10.32 -3.52
C TYR A 326 -2.43 -10.67 -2.56
N VAL A 327 -2.14 -9.78 -1.59
CA VAL A 327 -1.32 -10.16 -0.43
C VAL A 327 -2.23 -10.57 0.71
N SER A 328 -1.87 -11.65 1.41
CA SER A 328 -2.49 -12.03 2.68
C SER A 328 -1.47 -12.28 3.79
N SER A 329 -1.89 -11.97 5.00
CA SER A 329 -1.25 -12.40 6.25
C SER A 329 -1.84 -13.74 6.70
N MET A 330 -1.02 -14.62 7.27
CA MET A 330 -1.46 -15.90 7.84
C MET A 330 -2.07 -15.68 9.23
N ASP A 331 -3.27 -15.11 9.28
CA ASP A 331 -3.98 -14.98 10.55
C ASP A 331 -4.68 -16.31 10.88
N LEU A 332 -4.00 -17.13 11.70
CA LEU A 332 -4.43 -18.46 12.15
C LEU A 332 -5.72 -18.34 12.99
N GLY A 333 -6.86 -18.34 12.32
CA GLY A 333 -8.18 -18.52 12.94
C GLY A 333 -9.20 -17.43 12.63
N HIS A 334 -8.77 -16.23 12.23
CA HIS A 334 -9.70 -15.11 12.00
C HIS A 334 -9.49 -14.35 10.69
N GLY A 335 -8.40 -14.60 9.95
CA GLY A 335 -8.08 -13.82 8.75
C GLY A 335 -9.14 -13.88 7.66
N PHE A 336 -9.42 -12.73 7.03
CA PHE A 336 -10.34 -12.62 5.90
C PHE A 336 -9.99 -13.61 4.78
N TRP A 337 -8.74 -13.61 4.31
CA TRP A 337 -8.30 -14.46 3.20
C TRP A 337 -8.29 -15.95 3.57
N THR A 338 -7.81 -16.29 4.77
CA THR A 338 -7.62 -17.68 5.19
C THR A 338 -8.91 -18.38 5.61
N THR A 339 -9.82 -17.66 6.30
CA THR A 339 -11.00 -18.27 6.93
C THR A 339 -12.32 -17.91 6.26
N PHE A 340 -12.37 -16.82 5.48
CA PHE A 340 -13.61 -16.34 4.89
C PHE A 340 -13.62 -16.40 3.36
N ALA A 341 -12.71 -15.68 2.69
CA ALA A 341 -12.66 -15.62 1.23
C ALA A 341 -12.09 -16.90 0.62
N GLY A 342 -10.97 -17.42 1.13
CA GLY A 342 -10.32 -18.62 0.61
C GLY A 342 -11.23 -19.83 0.47
N PRO A 343 -11.95 -20.26 1.53
CA PRO A 343 -12.89 -21.39 1.42
C PRO A 343 -14.04 -21.14 0.42
N ARG A 344 -14.48 -19.89 0.23
CA ARG A 344 -15.50 -19.55 -0.79
C ARG A 344 -14.91 -19.68 -2.19
N LEU A 345 -13.75 -19.07 -2.41
CA LEU A 345 -13.03 -19.09 -3.68
C LEU A 345 -12.65 -20.52 -4.10
N GLU A 346 -12.29 -21.39 -3.17
CA GLU A 346 -12.05 -22.81 -3.46
C GLU A 346 -13.30 -23.53 -3.95
N ARG A 347 -14.45 -23.34 -3.26
CA ARG A 347 -15.73 -23.93 -3.70
C ARG A 347 -16.14 -23.40 -5.06
N LEU A 348 -16.00 -22.10 -5.30
CA LEU A 348 -16.28 -21.49 -6.60
C LEU A 348 -15.34 -22.03 -7.68
N SER A 349 -14.04 -22.18 -7.36
CA SER A 349 -13.09 -22.82 -8.27
C SER A 349 -13.53 -24.23 -8.65
N MET A 350 -13.98 -25.04 -7.70
CA MET A 350 -14.52 -26.37 -7.99
C MET A 350 -15.75 -26.30 -8.90
N ILE A 351 -16.68 -25.39 -8.64
CA ILE A 351 -17.89 -25.20 -9.45
C ILE A 351 -17.52 -24.79 -10.88
N GLU A 352 -16.63 -23.81 -11.07
CA GLU A 352 -16.19 -23.35 -12.39
C GLU A 352 -15.47 -24.46 -13.15
N LEU A 353 -14.56 -25.20 -12.51
CA LEU A 353 -13.90 -26.35 -13.13
C LEU A 353 -14.88 -27.43 -13.57
N CYS A 354 -15.94 -27.67 -12.79
CA CYS A 354 -17.00 -28.63 -13.13
C CYS A 354 -17.78 -28.29 -14.39
N LYS A 355 -17.84 -27.00 -14.79
CA LYS A 355 -18.52 -26.57 -16.03
C LYS A 355 -17.81 -27.08 -17.28
N THR A 356 -16.51 -27.35 -17.19
CA THR A 356 -15.73 -27.96 -18.29
C THR A 356 -15.76 -29.49 -18.18
N PRO A 357 -16.01 -30.25 -19.26
CA PRO A 357 -15.95 -31.71 -19.25
C PRO A 357 -14.59 -32.23 -18.77
N SER A 358 -14.56 -33.32 -17.98
CA SER A 358 -13.32 -33.87 -17.40
C SER A 358 -12.23 -34.17 -18.42
N ALA A 359 -12.59 -34.69 -19.60
CA ALA A 359 -11.66 -34.98 -20.69
C ALA A 359 -11.01 -33.74 -21.32
N SER A 360 -11.58 -32.56 -21.10
CA SER A 360 -11.09 -31.27 -21.63
C SER A 360 -10.31 -30.47 -20.59
N ARG A 361 -10.22 -30.94 -19.34
CA ARG A 361 -9.46 -30.25 -18.30
C ARG A 361 -7.96 -30.59 -18.41
N PRO A 362 -7.07 -29.63 -18.12
CA PRO A 362 -5.64 -29.89 -17.99
C PRO A 362 -5.37 -31.03 -17.00
N ALA A 363 -4.45 -31.94 -17.34
CA ALA A 363 -4.19 -33.14 -16.56
C ALA A 363 -3.88 -32.88 -15.07
N PRO A 364 -3.07 -31.87 -14.69
CA PRO A 364 -2.83 -31.56 -13.27
C PRO A 364 -4.10 -31.15 -12.52
N ILE A 365 -5.02 -30.46 -13.20
CA ILE A 365 -6.31 -30.05 -12.65
C ILE A 365 -7.22 -31.26 -12.48
N GLN A 366 -7.37 -32.08 -13.53
CA GLN A 366 -8.22 -33.26 -13.46
C GLN A 366 -7.76 -34.23 -12.37
N ALA A 367 -6.46 -34.52 -12.28
CA ALA A 367 -5.90 -35.37 -11.23
C ALA A 367 -6.17 -34.83 -9.82
N ARG A 368 -6.11 -33.51 -9.64
CA ARG A 368 -6.43 -32.88 -8.36
C ARG A 368 -7.92 -32.98 -8.03
N MET A 369 -8.80 -32.80 -9.01
CA MET A 369 -10.23 -32.95 -8.81
C MET A 369 -10.61 -34.40 -8.45
N ASP A 370 -9.98 -35.40 -9.07
CA ASP A 370 -10.19 -36.81 -8.73
C ASP A 370 -9.79 -37.11 -7.27
N LEU A 371 -8.74 -36.48 -6.76
CA LEU A 371 -8.38 -36.57 -5.32
C LEU A 371 -9.43 -35.93 -4.41
N VAL A 372 -10.03 -34.82 -4.83
CA VAL A 372 -11.07 -34.12 -4.06
C VAL A 372 -12.35 -34.96 -3.98
N TRP A 373 -12.74 -35.64 -5.06
CA TRP A 373 -13.96 -36.45 -5.09
C TRP A 373 -13.82 -37.83 -4.45
N ASN A 374 -12.64 -38.44 -4.54
CA ASN A 374 -12.37 -39.76 -3.94
C ASN A 374 -11.84 -39.66 -2.50
N ARG A 375 -12.10 -38.52 -1.83
CA ARG A 375 -11.49 -38.17 -0.53
C ARG A 375 -11.93 -39.09 0.61
N ASP A 376 -13.15 -39.63 0.53
CA ASP A 376 -13.69 -40.57 1.53
C ASP A 376 -12.93 -41.91 1.55
N ASP A 377 -12.22 -42.28 0.47
CA ASP A 377 -11.49 -43.54 0.36
C ASP A 377 -10.03 -43.47 0.85
N GLN A 378 -9.50 -42.28 1.18
CA GLN A 378 -8.04 -42.09 1.37
C GLN A 378 -7.58 -41.59 2.76
N GLY A 379 -8.48 -41.34 3.71
CA GLY A 379 -8.08 -41.00 5.09
C GLY A 379 -7.19 -39.76 5.24
N LEU A 380 -7.24 -38.82 4.29
CA LEU A 380 -6.43 -37.60 4.28
C LEU A 380 -7.03 -36.54 5.21
N ASN A 381 -6.29 -36.18 6.26
CA ASN A 381 -6.70 -35.13 7.22
C ASN A 381 -6.60 -33.70 6.65
N ASP A 382 -5.76 -33.46 5.65
CA ASP A 382 -5.54 -32.11 5.10
C ASP A 382 -6.50 -31.74 3.95
N PRO A 383 -6.95 -30.47 3.87
CA PRO A 383 -7.75 -29.97 2.75
C PRO A 383 -6.95 -29.98 1.45
N VAL A 384 -7.50 -30.59 0.41
CA VAL A 384 -6.92 -30.60 -0.94
C VAL A 384 -7.11 -29.21 -1.58
N ARG A 385 -6.04 -28.42 -1.61
CA ARG A 385 -6.04 -27.04 -2.12
C ARG A 385 -5.91 -26.99 -3.64
N LEU A 386 -6.67 -26.10 -4.29
CA LEU A 386 -6.66 -25.91 -5.76
C LEU A 386 -5.74 -24.77 -6.23
N TYR A 387 -5.44 -23.80 -5.37
CA TYR A 387 -4.65 -22.62 -5.76
C TYR A 387 -3.24 -22.92 -6.34
N PRO A 388 -2.52 -24.02 -6.00
CA PRO A 388 -1.22 -24.29 -6.63
C PRO A 388 -1.32 -24.56 -8.14
N LEU A 389 -2.53 -24.74 -8.67
CA LEU A 389 -2.81 -25.07 -10.07
C LEU A 389 -3.16 -23.84 -10.92
N VAL A 390 -3.04 -22.62 -10.39
CA VAL A 390 -3.33 -21.37 -11.14
C VAL A 390 -2.56 -21.31 -12.45
N HIS A 391 -1.30 -21.74 -12.46
CA HIS A 391 -0.47 -21.80 -13.67
C HIS A 391 -0.79 -22.97 -14.61
N HIS A 392 -1.81 -23.77 -14.31
CA HIS A 392 -2.21 -24.95 -15.08
C HIS A 392 -3.61 -24.82 -15.70
N ILE A 393 -4.26 -23.67 -15.59
CA ILE A 393 -5.59 -23.40 -16.17
C ILE A 393 -5.57 -23.47 -17.70
N GLY A 394 -4.46 -23.09 -18.34
CA GLY A 394 -4.35 -23.11 -19.80
C GLY A 394 -5.34 -22.14 -20.45
N GLU A 395 -6.12 -22.63 -21.42
CA GLU A 395 -7.14 -21.85 -22.15
C GLU A 395 -8.55 -21.95 -21.55
N MET A 396 -8.68 -22.49 -20.32
CA MET A 396 -10.00 -22.58 -19.69
C MET A 396 -10.53 -21.19 -19.33
N GLU A 397 -11.75 -20.87 -19.78
CA GLU A 397 -12.46 -19.65 -19.39
C GLU A 397 -13.25 -19.89 -18.10
N LEU A 398 -12.76 -19.32 -16.99
CA LEU A 398 -13.42 -19.39 -15.68
C LEU A 398 -14.02 -18.03 -15.33
N SER A 399 -15.15 -18.04 -14.60
CA SER A 399 -15.71 -16.79 -14.08
C SER A 399 -14.78 -16.17 -13.03
N CYS A 400 -14.61 -14.85 -13.08
CA CYS A 400 -13.78 -14.07 -12.15
C CYS A 400 -14.63 -13.41 -11.04
N TYR A 401 -14.13 -13.43 -9.81
CA TYR A 401 -14.86 -12.95 -8.62
C TYR A 401 -14.13 -11.83 -7.86
N ASP A 402 -13.15 -11.14 -8.46
CA ASP A 402 -12.47 -9.99 -7.83
C ASP A 402 -13.43 -8.90 -7.33
N HIS A 403 -14.50 -8.65 -8.09
CA HIS A 403 -15.53 -7.67 -7.76
C HIS A 403 -16.32 -7.98 -6.47
N GLU A 404 -16.32 -9.25 -6.02
CA GLU A 404 -17.00 -9.66 -4.78
C GLU A 404 -16.16 -9.38 -3.52
N ILE A 405 -14.83 -9.25 -3.66
CA ILE A 405 -13.91 -9.11 -2.53
C ILE A 405 -14.28 -7.96 -1.57
N PRO A 406 -14.62 -6.74 -2.04
CA PRO A 406 -15.04 -5.67 -1.13
C PRO A 406 -16.32 -5.99 -0.36
N GLY A 407 -17.30 -6.62 -1.01
CA GLY A 407 -18.57 -7.01 -0.40
C GLY A 407 -18.39 -8.09 0.66
N TRP A 408 -17.60 -9.12 0.34
CA TRP A 408 -17.25 -10.20 1.26
C TRP A 408 -16.45 -9.71 2.45
N TYR A 409 -15.52 -8.78 2.27
CA TYR A 409 -14.77 -8.21 3.38
C TYR A 409 -15.69 -7.46 4.35
N ALA A 410 -16.61 -6.64 3.82
CA ALA A 410 -17.58 -5.92 4.65
C ALA A 410 -18.51 -6.88 5.42
N GLU A 411 -18.87 -8.02 4.83
CA GLU A 411 -19.63 -9.07 5.53
C GLU A 411 -18.80 -9.73 6.63
N TRP A 412 -17.57 -10.13 6.33
CA TRP A 412 -16.65 -10.71 7.31
C TRP A 412 -16.42 -9.77 8.50
N GLU A 413 -16.18 -8.49 8.27
CA GLU A 413 -15.97 -7.49 9.32
C GLU A 413 -17.21 -7.36 10.23
N ARG A 414 -18.43 -7.35 9.66
CA ARG A 414 -19.67 -7.35 10.44
C ARG A 414 -19.79 -8.58 11.34
N LEU A 415 -19.48 -9.77 10.81
CA LEU A 415 -19.56 -11.02 11.58
C LEU A 415 -18.60 -11.02 12.77
N GLN A 416 -17.39 -10.47 12.62
CA GLN A 416 -16.45 -10.31 13.73
C GLN A 416 -17.01 -9.39 14.82
N THR A 417 -17.64 -8.28 14.43
CA THR A 417 -18.23 -7.34 15.41
C THR A 417 -19.46 -7.90 16.14
N SER A 418 -20.26 -8.75 15.49
CA SER A 418 -21.44 -9.37 16.11
C SER A 418 -21.11 -10.52 17.05
N GLY A 419 -20.00 -11.24 16.82
CA GLY A 419 -19.59 -12.37 17.66
C GLY A 419 -19.07 -11.99 19.05
N VAL A 420 -18.67 -10.73 19.26
CA VAL A 420 -18.15 -10.23 20.55
C VAL A 420 -19.28 -9.87 21.53
N GLY A 421 -20.56 -9.99 21.14
CA GLY A 421 -21.72 -9.58 21.93
C GLY A 421 -22.56 -10.69 22.58
N THR A 422 -22.19 -11.97 22.45
CA THR A 422 -23.03 -13.10 22.92
C THR A 422 -22.34 -14.10 23.86
N ASP A 423 -21.25 -13.72 24.51
CA ASP A 423 -20.76 -14.43 25.71
C ASP A 423 -21.18 -13.66 26.97
N GLY A 424 -22.49 -13.64 27.20
CA GLY A 424 -23.13 -13.07 28.39
C GLY A 424 -23.66 -14.17 29.29
N SER A 425 -22.89 -14.51 30.32
CA SER A 425 -23.35 -15.02 31.62
C SER A 425 -24.41 -16.13 31.64
N GLU A 426 -23.96 -17.40 31.60
CA GLU A 426 -24.60 -18.43 32.43
C GLU A 426 -23.88 -18.48 33.77
N SER A 427 -24.28 -17.60 34.71
CA SER A 427 -24.01 -17.86 36.12
C SER A 427 -24.97 -18.95 36.57
N THR A 428 -24.45 -20.15 36.76
CA THR A 428 -25.10 -21.23 37.51
C THR A 428 -25.39 -20.72 38.93
N ALA A 429 -26.65 -20.38 39.18
CA ALA A 429 -27.17 -20.24 40.53
C ALA A 429 -27.45 -21.64 41.07
N THR A 430 -26.60 -22.07 41.99
CA THR A 430 -26.76 -23.24 42.85
C THR A 430 -28.09 -23.15 43.60
N GLN A 431 -28.97 -24.13 43.38
CA GLN A 431 -29.94 -24.55 44.39
C GLN A 431 -29.38 -25.81 45.04
N GLU A 432 -28.88 -25.67 46.26
CA GLU A 432 -29.10 -26.58 47.40
C GLU A 432 -28.61 -25.89 48.69
#